data_AF-A0A839TGQ2-F1
#
_entry.id   AF-A0A839TGQ2-F1
#
_cell.length_a   1.000
_cell.length_b   1.000
_cell.length_c   1.000
_cell.angle_alpha   90.00
_cell.angle_beta   90.00
_cell.angle_gamma   90.00
#
_symmetry.space_group_name_H-M   'P 1'
#
loop_
_entity.id
_entity.type
_entity.pdbx_description
1 polymer ?
#
loop_
_entity_poly.entity_id
_entity_poly.type
_entity_poly.pdbx_seq_one_letter_code
_entity_poly.pdbx_strand_id
1 'polypeptide(L)' 'MIYGRKQIHQENNQMYDYLGVVYPEGYIDPNYTFLFNHEDIDSIEFKGFFNSEEEQFQKILSEVSATS' A
#
# COMPACT_ATOMS: atom_id res chain seq x y z
N MET A 1 -6.49 6.56 0.47
CA MET A 1 -5.83 6.17 1.74
C MET A 1 -5.34 4.74 1.62
N ILE A 2 -4.08 4.49 2.00
CA ILE A 2 -3.48 3.15 2.00
C ILE A 2 -3.79 2.46 3.33
N TYR A 3 -4.27 1.22 3.30
CA TYR A 3 -4.52 0.42 4.51
C TYR A 3 -4.04 -1.04 4.39
N GLY A 4 -3.45 -1.41 3.27
CA GLY A 4 -2.68 -2.65 3.11
C GLY A 4 -1.37 -2.38 2.36
N ARG A 5 -0.32 -3.14 2.69
CA ARG A 5 0.98 -3.11 2.01
C ARG A 5 1.39 -4.53 1.61
N LYS A 6 2.09 -4.69 0.48
CA LYS A 6 2.58 -5.98 -0.06
C LYS A 6 1.47 -7.04 -0.10
N GLN A 7 0.38 -6.74 -0.81
CA GLN A 7 -0.78 -7.60 -0.90
C GLN A 7 -0.66 -8.55 -2.09
N ILE A 8 -1.08 -9.80 -1.91
CA ILE A 8 -1.16 -10.79 -2.99
C ILE A 8 -2.62 -10.89 -3.42
N HIS A 9 -2.88 -10.59 -4.69
CA HIS A 9 -4.22 -10.71 -5.24
C HIS A 9 -4.53 -12.19 -5.50
N GLN A 10 -5.65 -12.67 -4.93
CA GLN A 10 -5.93 -14.12 -4.84
C GLN A 10 -6.18 -14.77 -6.21
N GLU A 11 -6.68 -14.02 -7.19
CA GLU A 11 -7.06 -14.60 -8.48
C GLU A 11 -5.89 -14.74 -9.46
N ASN A 12 -5.00 -13.75 -9.50
CA ASN A 12 -3.87 -13.72 -10.44
C ASN A 12 -2.52 -13.98 -9.76
N ASN A 13 -2.52 -14.19 -8.43
CA ASN A 13 -1.34 -14.41 -7.60
C ASN A 13 -0.26 -13.32 -7.76
N GLN A 14 -0.67 -12.12 -8.17
CA GLN A 14 0.20 -10.98 -8.38
C GLN A 14 0.36 -10.19 -7.07
N MET A 15 1.59 -9.80 -6.77
CA MET A 15 1.89 -8.93 -5.65
C MET A 15 1.73 -7.46 -6.06
N TYR A 16 1.06 -6.69 -5.22
CA TYR A 16 0.95 -5.24 -5.33
C TYR A 16 1.54 -4.58 -4.09
N ASP A 17 2.16 -3.42 -4.26
CA ASP A 17 2.74 -2.71 -3.13
C ASP A 17 1.69 -2.20 -2.16
N TYR A 18 0.54 -1.75 -2.67
CA TYR A 18 -0.49 -1.08 -1.88
C TYR A 18 -1.90 -1.57 -2.16
N LEU A 19 -2.70 -1.59 -1.10
CA LEU A 19 -4.16 -1.67 -1.13
C LEU A 19 -4.72 -0.39 -0.52
N GLY A 20 -5.53 0.32 -1.30
CA GLY A 20 -6.10 1.60 -0.91
C GLY A 20 -7.60 1.69 -1.10
N VAL A 21 -8.20 2.66 -0.41
CA VAL A 21 -9.61 3.07 -0.50
C VAL A 21 -9.70 4.58 -0.70
N VAL A 22 -10.87 5.06 -1.13
CA VAL A 22 -11.16 6.49 -1.22
C VAL A 22 -11.21 7.12 0.18
N TYR A 23 -10.75 8.37 0.31
CA TYR A 23 -10.84 9.15 1.53
C TYR A 23 -11.81 10.33 1.28
N PRO A 24 -12.71 10.67 2.23
CA PRO A 24 -12.79 10.19 3.62
C PRO A 24 -13.63 8.91 3.85
N GLU A 25 -14.25 8.36 2.82
CA GLU A 25 -15.24 7.28 2.92
C GLU A 25 -14.67 6.00 3.54
N GLY A 26 -13.41 5.69 3.26
CA GLY A 26 -12.77 4.48 3.76
C GLY A 26 -13.26 3.22 3.06
N TYR A 27 -13.25 2.10 3.78
CA TYR A 27 -13.69 0.81 3.22
C TYR A 27 -15.22 0.74 3.13
N ILE A 28 -15.73 0.53 1.92
CA ILE A 28 -17.16 0.35 1.64
C ILE A 28 -17.44 -1.12 1.31
N ASP A 29 -16.84 -1.61 0.23
CA ASP A 29 -16.88 -3.01 -0.18
C ASP A 29 -15.65 -3.31 -1.08
N PRO A 30 -15.38 -4.59 -1.40
CA PRO A 30 -14.19 -4.98 -2.17
C PRO A 30 -14.06 -4.31 -3.54
N ASN A 31 -15.18 -3.93 -4.19
CA ASN A 31 -15.15 -3.26 -5.49
C ASN A 31 -14.69 -1.80 -5.40
N TYR A 32 -14.69 -1.21 -4.19
CA TYR A 32 -14.18 0.14 -3.91
C TYR A 32 -12.77 0.09 -3.31
N THR A 33 -12.04 -1.01 -3.53
CA THR A 33 -10.64 -1.16 -3.14
C THR A 33 -9.75 -1.14 -4.38
N PHE A 34 -8.57 -0.55 -4.23
CA PHE A 34 -7.64 -0.33 -5.33
C PHE A 34 -6.30 -0.97 -5.00
N LEU A 35 -5.81 -1.82 -5.90
CA LEU A 35 -4.48 -2.39 -5.87
C LEU A 35 -3.59 -1.62 -6.84
N PHE A 36 -2.44 -1.15 -6.38
CA PHE A 36 -1.49 -0.36 -7.18
C PHE A 36 -0.06 -0.48 -6.62
N ASN A 37 0.93 -0.15 -7.44
CA ASN A 37 2.35 -0.22 -7.09
C ASN A 37 2.88 1.15 -6.66
N HIS A 38 4.06 1.16 -6.05
CA HIS A 38 4.71 2.41 -5.66
C HIS A 38 5.07 3.30 -6.85
N GLU A 39 5.38 2.70 -7.99
CA GLU A 39 5.67 3.41 -9.24
C GLU A 39 4.47 4.18 -9.81
N ASP A 40 3.24 3.78 -9.44
CA ASP A 40 2.01 4.43 -9.89
C ASP A 40 1.66 5.69 -9.08
N ILE A 41 2.42 6.00 -8.03
CA ILE A 41 2.17 7.14 -7.14
C ILE A 41 2.84 8.39 -7.70
N ASP A 42 2.04 9.36 -8.12
CA ASP A 42 2.52 10.67 -8.58
C ASP A 42 2.91 11.60 -7.39
N SER A 43 2.01 11.75 -6.41
CA SER A 43 2.26 12.56 -5.22
C SER A 43 1.67 11.96 -3.95
N ILE A 44 2.25 12.32 -2.80
CA ILE A 44 1.75 11.95 -1.47
C ILE A 44 1.33 13.24 -0.75
N GLU A 45 0.03 13.50 -0.72
CA GLU A 45 -0.54 14.69 -0.07
C GLU A 45 -0.47 14.60 1.47
N PHE A 46 -0.57 13.38 2.02
CA PHE A 46 -0.50 13.16 3.46
C PHE A 46 0.02 11.76 3.81
N LYS A 47 1.08 11.70 4.63
CA LYS A 47 1.71 10.45 5.05
C LYS A 47 1.04 9.78 6.25
N GLY A 48 0.21 10.51 6.99
CA GLY A 48 -0.34 10.01 8.26
C GLY A 48 0.66 10.07 9.40
N PHE A 49 0.45 9.22 10.40
CA PHE A 49 1.30 9.12 11.57
C PHE A 49 2.62 8.42 11.22
N PHE A 50 3.74 9.03 11.60
CA PHE A 50 5.08 8.50 11.34
C PHE A 50 5.86 8.42 12.66
N ASN A 51 6.23 7.20 13.06
CA ASN A 51 7.04 6.93 14.24
C ASN A 51 8.25 6.06 13.89
N SER A 52 9.09 5.76 14.87
CA SER A 52 10.27 4.90 14.71
C SER A 52 9.93 3.48 14.24
N GLU A 53 8.76 2.96 14.60
CA GLU A 53 8.28 1.64 14.18
C GLU A 53 7.95 1.64 12.68
N GLU A 54 7.23 2.67 12.22
CA GLU A 54 6.95 2.90 10.80
C GLU A 54 8.24 3.13 10.00
N GLU A 55 9.22 3.88 10.53
CA GLU A 55 10.52 4.07 9.87
C GLU A 55 11.27 2.74 9.66
N GLN A 56 11.27 1.87 10.67
CA GLN A 56 11.86 0.53 10.56
C GLN A 56 11.10 -0.35 9.58
N PHE A 57 9.76 -0.28 9.60
CA PHE A 57 8.93 -1.06 8.70
C PHE A 57 9.14 -0.66 7.22
N GLN A 58 9.30 0.64 6.93
CA GLN A 58 9.64 1.12 5.59
C GLN A 58 10.98 0.57 5.08
N LYS A 59 11.99 0.42 5.95
CA LYS A 59 13.28 -0.18 5.58
C LYS A 59 13.11 -1.64 5.17
N ILE A 60 12.39 -2.42 5.98
CA ILE A 60 12.06 -3.82 5.66
C ILE A 60 11.32 -3.91 4.32
N LEU A 61 10.31 -3.06 4.10
CA LEU A 61 9.56 -3.05 2.84
C LEU A 61 10.44 -2.77 1.63
N SER A 62 11.39 -1.84 1.75
CA SER A 62 12.32 -1.48 0.67
C SER A 62 13.26 -2.64 0.29
N GLU A 63 13.75 -3.39 1.28
CA GLU A 63 14.62 -4.56 1.09
C GLU A 63 13.88 -5.71 0.38
N VAL A 64 12.62 -5.94 0.75
CA VAL A 64 11.77 -6.97 0.14
C VAL A 64 11.50 -6.67 -1.33
N SER A 65 11.27 -5.41 -1.71
CA SER A 65 11.11 -5.00 -3.12
C SER A 65 12.37 -5.12 -3.96
N ALA A 66 13.56 -5.06 -3.37
CA ALA A 66 14.83 -5.11 -4.10
C ALA A 66 15.26 -6.54 -4.49
N THR A 67 14.54 -7.56 -4.00
CA THR A 67 14.92 -8.98 -4.15
C THR A 67 13.96 -9.76 -5.05
N SER A 68 13.02 -9.10 -5.73
CA SER A 68 12.07 -9.71 -6.69
C SER A 68 12.35 -9.26 -8.12
#